data_AF-A0A7K1C830-F1
#
_entry.id   AF-A0A7K1C830-F1
#
_cell.length_a   1.000
_cell.length_b   1.000
_cell.length_c   1.000
_cell.angle_alpha   90.00
_cell.angle_beta   90.00
_cell.angle_gamma   90.00
#
_symmetry.space_group_name_H-M   'P 1'
#
loop_
_entity.id
_entity.type
_entity.pdbx_description
1 polymer ?
#
loop_
_entity_poly.entity_id
_entity_poly.type
_entity_poly.pdbx_seq_one_letter_code
_entity_poly.pdbx_strand_id
1 'polypeptide(L)'
;MPNDSFGGGNYHAPVTHAPESRSDLDPFRLPRHVLPRRYEVHLEPELDAATFSGRVLIETTVEVATRLIALNAKELDVTSVF
;
A
#
# COMPACT_ATOMS: atom_id res chain seq x y z
N MET A 1 26.48 9.99 39.35
CA MET A 1 26.86 9.05 38.28
C MET A 1 25.87 9.23 37.15
N PRO A 2 26.29 9.75 35.99
CA PRO A 2 25.46 9.89 34.80
C PRO A 2 25.46 8.57 34.02
N ASN A 3 24.34 8.17 33.42
CA ASN A 3 24.35 7.05 32.47
C ASN A 3 23.35 7.30 31.33
N ASP A 4 23.93 7.83 30.26
CA ASP A 4 23.76 7.44 28.87
C ASP A 4 22.46 7.82 28.14
N SER A 5 22.60 8.94 27.44
CA SER A 5 21.99 9.25 26.15
C SER A 5 22.07 8.06 25.18
N PHE A 6 20.95 7.36 24.98
CA PHE A 6 20.75 6.55 23.79
C PHE A 6 19.94 7.38 22.80
N GLY A 7 20.61 7.83 21.74
CA GLY A 7 19.96 8.48 20.61
C GLY A 7 18.82 7.61 20.10
N GLY A 8 17.62 8.19 20.07
CA GLY A 8 16.41 7.57 19.55
C GLY A 8 16.52 7.37 18.04
N GLY A 9 17.30 6.38 17.62
CA GLY A 9 17.10 5.74 16.33
C GLY A 9 15.74 5.07 16.39
N ASN A 10 14.79 5.54 15.59
CA ASN A 10 13.48 4.93 15.43
C ASN A 10 13.63 3.56 14.77
N TYR A 11 14.01 2.56 15.56
CA TYR A 11 13.86 1.16 15.19
C TYR A 11 12.37 0.85 15.26
N HIS A 12 11.66 1.06 14.15
CA HIS A 12 10.28 0.59 14.00
C HIS A 12 10.26 -0.92 14.30
N ALA A 13 9.62 -1.30 15.40
CA ALA A 13 9.26 -2.68 15.69
C ALA A 13 8.54 -3.29 14.48
N PRO A 14 8.61 -4.62 14.25
CA PRO A 14 7.83 -5.26 13.19
C PRO A 14 6.36 -4.84 13.36
N VAL A 15 5.82 -4.17 12.34
CA VAL A 15 4.46 -3.63 12.30
C VAL A 15 3.49 -4.81 12.43
N THR A 16 3.19 -5.17 13.67
CA THR A 16 2.33 -6.31 14.03
C THR A 16 0.86 -5.90 13.96
N HIS A 17 0.60 -4.60 13.98
CA HIS A 17 -0.73 -4.02 13.94
C HIS A 17 -1.02 -3.46 12.54
N ALA A 18 -2.22 -3.72 12.03
CA ALA A 18 -2.69 -3.07 10.84
C ALA A 18 -2.70 -1.53 11.03
N PRO A 19 -2.41 -0.73 9.98
CA PRO A 19 -2.51 0.71 10.05
C PRO A 19 -3.97 1.11 10.26
N GLU A 20 -4.22 1.94 11.26
CA GLU A 20 -5.56 2.50 11.53
C GLU A 20 -5.80 3.78 10.73
N SER A 21 -4.72 4.47 10.32
CA SER A 21 -4.78 5.73 9.59
C SER A 21 -3.69 5.85 8.52
N ARG A 22 -3.88 6.77 7.55
CA ARG A 22 -2.88 7.05 6.50
C ARG A 22 -1.55 7.58 7.05
N SER A 23 -1.57 8.25 8.21
CA SER A 23 -0.37 8.76 8.88
C SER A 23 0.53 7.65 9.42
N ASP A 24 -0.02 6.44 9.62
CA ASP A 24 0.74 5.28 10.11
C ASP A 24 1.46 4.52 8.98
N LEU A 25 1.25 4.94 7.72
CA LEU A 25 1.88 4.31 6.56
C LEU A 25 3.31 4.80 6.38
N ASP A 26 4.23 3.84 6.21
CA ASP A 26 5.57 4.14 5.72
C ASP A 26 5.48 4.58 4.24
N PRO A 27 6.06 5.73 3.86
CA PRO A 27 5.95 6.27 2.51
C PRO A 27 6.63 5.40 1.44
N PHE A 28 7.55 4.50 1.83
CA PHE A 28 8.32 3.66 0.91
C PHE A 28 8.06 2.16 1.07
N ARG A 29 7.25 1.75 2.05
CA ARG A 29 6.97 0.34 2.33
C ARG A 29 5.48 0.12 2.54
N LEU A 30 4.91 -0.73 1.68
CA LEU A 30 3.55 -1.19 1.89
C LEU A 30 3.46 -2.08 3.14
N PRO A 31 2.39 -1.92 3.94
CA PRO A 31 2.06 -2.85 4.99
C PRO A 31 1.91 -4.29 4.46
N ARG A 32 2.36 -5.28 5.23
CA ARG A 32 2.44 -6.69 4.79
C ARG A 32 1.25 -7.56 5.23
N HIS A 33 0.15 -6.96 5.70
CA HIS A 33 -1.00 -7.70 6.24
C HIS A 33 -2.06 -8.02 5.17
N VAL A 34 -2.02 -7.37 4.00
CA VAL A 34 -2.84 -7.69 2.83
C VAL A 34 -1.92 -8.25 1.76
N LEU A 35 -2.04 -9.55 1.47
CA LEU A 35 -1.20 -10.24 0.50
C LEU A 35 -1.97 -10.42 -0.81
N PRO A 36 -1.52 -9.82 -1.93
CA PRO A 36 -2.14 -10.08 -3.22
C PRO A 36 -1.84 -11.51 -3.66
N ARG A 37 -2.88 -12.20 -4.16
CA ARG A 37 -2.79 -13.57 -4.68
C ARG A 37 -2.87 -13.60 -6.20
N ARG A 38 -3.75 -12.78 -6.77
CA ARG A 38 -3.99 -12.75 -8.21
C ARG A 38 -4.40 -11.35 -8.67
N TYR A 39 -3.90 -10.99 -9.84
CA TYR A 39 -4.28 -9.78 -10.55
C TYR A 39 -4.97 -10.17 -11.85
N GLU A 40 -6.16 -9.62 -12.08
CA GLU A 40 -6.77 -9.58 -13.41
C GLU A 40 -6.67 -8.15 -13.92
N VAL A 41 -5.94 -7.96 -15.01
CA VAL A 41 -5.65 -6.65 -15.57
C VAL A 41 -6.28 -6.57 -16.95
N HIS A 42 -7.22 -5.63 -17.11
CA HIS A 42 -7.82 -5.30 -18.39
C HIS A 42 -7.45 -3.85 -18.73
N LEU A 43 -6.74 -3.68 -19.85
CA LEU A 43 -6.30 -2.38 -20.35
C LEU A 43 -6.90 -2.14 -21.73
N GLU A 44 -7.36 -0.92 -21.94
CA GLU A 44 -7.83 -0.36 -23.19
C GLU A 44 -6.89 0.80 -23.53
N PRO A 45 -5.80 0.52 -24.27
CA PRO A 45 -4.83 1.53 -24.66
C PRO A 45 -5.39 2.42 -25.78
N GLU A 46 -5.18 3.72 -25.66
CA GLU A 46 -5.45 4.70 -26.71
C GLU A 46 -4.11 5.18 -27.29
N LEU A 47 -3.77 4.67 -28.47
CA LEU A 47 -2.43 4.82 -29.03
C LEU A 47 -2.15 6.24 -29.53
N ASP A 48 -3.17 6.92 -30.08
CA ASP A 48 -3.01 8.27 -30.60
C ASP A 48 -2.75 9.30 -29.49
N ALA A 49 -3.38 9.08 -28.33
CA ALA A 49 -3.19 9.92 -27.14
C ALA A 49 -2.03 9.46 -26.24
N ALA A 50 -1.44 8.29 -26.52
CA ALA A 50 -0.47 7.62 -25.63
C ALA A 50 -0.99 7.45 -24.19
N THR A 51 -2.27 7.11 -24.03
CA THR A 51 -2.92 6.89 -22.73
C THR A 51 -3.50 5.48 -22.64
N PHE A 52 -3.95 5.09 -21.46
CA PHE A 52 -4.70 3.86 -21.26
C PHE A 52 -5.82 4.08 -20.27
N SER A 53 -6.89 3.31 -20.43
CA SER A 53 -7.95 3.17 -19.44
C SER A 53 -8.19 1.69 -19.16
N GLY A 54 -9.00 1.37 -18.16
CA GLY A 54 -9.34 -0.02 -17.89
C GLY A 54 -9.62 -0.29 -16.42
N ARG A 55 -9.46 -1.55 -16.03
CA ARG A 55 -9.82 -2.03 -14.70
C ARG A 55 -8.85 -3.10 -14.23
N VAL A 56 -8.61 -3.11 -12.92
CA VAL A 56 -7.80 -4.12 -12.26
C VAL A 56 -8.62 -4.76 -11.15
N LEU A 57 -8.76 -6.07 -11.19
CA LEU A 57 -9.25 -6.86 -10.06
C LEU A 57 -8.04 -7.41 -9.29
N ILE A 58 -8.03 -7.21 -7.98
CA ILE A 58 -6.95 -7.66 -7.10
C ILE A 58 -7.55 -8.61 -6.07
N GLU A 59 -7.32 -9.90 -6.25
CA GLU A 59 -7.67 -10.90 -5.24
C GLU A 59 -6.61 -10.88 -4.15
N THR A 60 -7.01 -10.68 -2.90
CA THR A 60 -6.10 -10.58 -1.76
C THR A 60 -6.49 -11.50 -0.62
N THR A 61 -5.50 -11.88 0.19
CA THR A 61 -5.72 -12.52 1.49
C THR A 61 -5.38 -11.50 2.57
N VAL A 62 -6.32 -11.27 3.49
CA VAL A 62 -6.12 -10.42 4.66
C VAL A 62 -5.69 -11.30 5.83
N GLU A 63 -4.43 -11.20 6.24
CA GLU A 63 -3.89 -11.99 7.36
C GLU A 63 -4.22 -11.38 8.72
N VAL A 64 -4.37 -10.06 8.79
CA VAL A 64 -4.75 -9.31 9.99
C VAL A 64 -5.90 -8.38 9.62
N ALA A 65 -6.96 -8.38 10.42
CA ALA A 65 -8.10 -7.49 10.23
C ALA A 65 -7.63 -6.04 10.09
N THR A 66 -8.00 -5.40 8.99
CA THR A 66 -7.56 -4.04 8.65
C THR A 66 -8.73 -3.24 8.11
N ARG A 67 -8.67 -1.93 8.28
CA ARG A 67 -9.61 -0.96 7.71
C ARG A 67 -9.03 -0.21 6.52
N LEU A 68 -7.74 -0.38 6.24
CA LEU A 68 -7.02 0.36 5.23
C LEU A 68 -6.19 -0.59 4.37
N ILE A 69 -6.38 -0.49 3.06
CA ILE A 69 -5.59 -1.18 2.05
C ILE A 69 -4.77 -0.12 1.31
N ALA A 70 -3.45 -0.19 1.43
CA ALA A 70 -2.53 0.70 0.73
C ALA A 70 -2.02 0.02 -0.54
N LEU A 71 -2.06 0.73 -1.66
CA LEU A 71 -1.57 0.29 -2.96
C LEU A 71 -0.66 1.36 -3.57
N ASN A 72 0.25 0.92 -4.45
CA ASN A 72 1.05 1.86 -5.24
C ASN A 72 0.25 2.34 -6.45
N ALA A 73 0.31 3.64 -6.70
CA ALA A 73 -0.19 4.27 -7.92
C ALA A 73 0.79 5.38 -8.32
N LYS A 74 1.20 5.40 -9.59
CA LYS A 74 2.05 6.45 -10.15
C LYS A 74 1.41 6.89 -11.46
N GLU A 75 1.07 8.19 -11.54
CA GLU A 75 0.45 8.79 -12.73
C GLU A 75 -0.82 8.05 -13.17
N LEU A 76 -1.55 7.47 -12.22
CA LEU A 76 -2.80 6.75 -12.46
C LEU A 76 -3.95 7.51 -11.80
N ASP A 77 -4.96 7.84 -12.60
CA ASP A 77 -6.22 8.38 -12.08
C ASP A 77 -7.17 7.23 -11.74
N VAL A 78 -7.63 7.18 -10.47
CA VAL A 78 -8.51 6.13 -9.97
C VAL A 78 -9.92 6.67 -9.92
N THR A 79 -10.72 6.29 -10.91
CA THR A 79 -12.08 6.83 -11.09
C THR A 79 -13.13 6.13 -10.24
N SER A 80 -12.90 4.86 -9.86
CA SER A 80 -13.84 4.08 -9.05
C SER A 80 -13.16 2.91 -8.34
N VAL A 81 -13.76 2.47 -7.22
CA VAL A 81 -13.34 1.31 -6.41
C VAL A 81 -14.60 0.59 -5.95
N PHE A 82 -14.60 -0.75 -5.99
CA PHE A 82 -15.75 -1.61 -5.65
C PHE A 82 -15.38 -2.65 -4.61
#